data_AF-A0A088Q1C6-F1
#
_entry.id   AF-A0A088Q1C6-F1
#
_cell.length_a   1.000
_cell.length_b   1.000
_cell.length_c   1.000
_cell.angle_alpha   90.00
_cell.angle_beta   90.00
_cell.angle_gamma   90.00
#
_symmetry.space_group_name_H-M   'P 1'
#
loop_
_entity.id
_entity.type
_entity.pdbx_description
1 polymer ?
#
loop_
_entity_poly.entity_id
_entity_poly.type
_entity_poly.pdbx_seq_one_letter_code
_entity_poly.pdbx_strand_id
1 'polypeptide(L)'
;GICLGTQIITGLLMAMHYTADTTLAFTSVAHTCRNVQFGWLIRNLHANGASMFFICIYLHIGRGFYYGSYLFKETWNTGVILLLTLMATAFVGYVLPWGQMSFWGATVITNLFSAIPYIGQTLVEWAWGGFSVDNPTLTRFFALHFLLPFIIAGLTFVHLTFLHETGS
;
A
#
# COMPACT_ATOMS: atom_id res chain seq x y z
N GLY A 1 0.69 -11.20 9.20
CA GLY A 1 -0.50 -11.55 10.00
C GLY A 1 -1.08 -10.34 10.70
N ILE A 2 -0.67 -10.08 11.95
CA ILE A 2 -1.26 -9.03 12.81
C ILE A 2 -1.23 -7.65 12.15
N CYS A 3 -0.08 -7.22 11.60
CA CYS A 3 0.01 -5.92 10.90
C CYS A 3 -1.03 -5.80 9.77
N LEU A 4 -1.26 -6.86 9.00
CA LEU A 4 -2.26 -6.86 7.93
C LEU A 4 -3.68 -6.72 8.48
N GLY A 5 -4.04 -7.50 9.50
CA GLY A 5 -5.35 -7.40 10.14
C GLY A 5 -5.60 -5.99 10.71
N THR A 6 -4.62 -5.43 11.41
CA THR A 6 -4.71 -4.06 11.94
C THR A 6 -4.85 -3.01 10.85
N GLN A 7 -4.08 -3.11 9.75
CA GLN A 7 -4.18 -2.15 8.64
C GLN A 7 -5.53 -2.25 7.92
N ILE A 8 -6.09 -3.44 7.73
CA ILE A 8 -7.42 -3.61 7.13
C ILE A 8 -8.49 -2.96 8.02
N ILE A 9 -8.50 -3.25 9.33
CA ILE A 9 -9.50 -2.71 10.25
C ILE A 9 -9.41 -1.18 10.33
N THR A 10 -8.21 -0.65 10.58
CA THR A 10 -8.02 0.81 10.68
C THR A 10 -8.27 1.50 9.34
N GLY A 11 -7.90 0.88 8.22
CA GLY A 11 -8.15 1.39 6.87
C GLY A 11 -9.63 1.46 6.53
N LEU A 12 -10.41 0.42 6.86
CA LEU A 12 -11.87 0.41 6.68
C LEU A 12 -12.55 1.53 7.49
N LEU A 13 -12.15 1.70 8.77
CA LEU A 13 -12.68 2.77 9.62
C LEU A 13 -12.35 4.17 9.08
N MET A 14 -11.14 4.37 8.54
CA MET A 14 -10.75 5.62 7.88
C MET A 14 -11.55 5.85 6.59
N ALA A 15 -11.75 4.80 5.79
CA ALA A 15 -12.45 4.88 4.51
C ALA A 15 -13.92 5.32 4.66
N MET A 16 -14.58 5.01 5.79
CA MET A 16 -15.94 5.49 6.09
C MET A 16 -16.04 7.02 6.26
N HIS A 17 -14.93 7.71 6.44
CA HIS A 17 -14.87 9.16 6.67
C HIS A 17 -14.01 9.92 5.64
N TYR A 18 -13.43 9.20 4.67
CA TYR A 18 -12.55 9.76 3.65
C TYR A 18 -13.30 10.08 2.36
N THR A 19 -12.93 11.18 1.70
CA THR A 19 -13.47 11.55 0.39
C THR A 19 -12.34 11.63 -0.64
N ALA A 20 -12.42 10.79 -1.67
CA ALA A 20 -11.45 10.75 -2.77
C ALA A 20 -11.74 11.84 -3.82
N ASP A 21 -11.60 13.11 -3.43
CA ASP A 21 -11.68 14.26 -4.34
C ASP A 21 -10.55 15.24 -4.01
N THR A 22 -9.83 15.79 -4.98
CA THR A 22 -8.65 16.64 -4.73
C THR A 22 -8.96 17.90 -3.93
N THR A 23 -10.20 18.40 -3.97
CA THR A 23 -10.65 19.55 -3.19
C THR A 23 -11.02 19.18 -1.74
N LEU A 24 -11.30 17.90 -1.47
CA LEU A 24 -11.81 17.41 -0.19
C LEU A 24 -10.91 16.41 0.53
N ALA A 25 -9.96 15.77 -0.13
CA ALA A 25 -9.19 14.66 0.44
C ALA A 25 -8.41 15.09 1.68
N PHE A 26 -7.63 16.17 1.58
CA PHE A 26 -6.89 16.70 2.71
C PHE A 26 -7.80 17.12 3.87
N THR A 27 -8.92 17.80 3.56
CA THR A 27 -9.86 18.28 4.58
C THR A 27 -10.66 17.15 5.22
N SER A 28 -10.96 16.07 4.50
CA SER A 28 -11.61 14.86 5.04
C SER A 28 -10.71 14.11 6.03
N VAL A 29 -9.40 14.03 5.77
CA VAL A 29 -8.42 13.46 6.72
C VAL A 29 -8.30 14.37 7.96
N ALA A 30 -8.24 15.68 7.77
CA ALA A 30 -8.23 16.64 8.87
C ALA A 30 -9.52 16.58 9.71
N HIS A 31 -10.67 16.47 9.05
CA HIS A 31 -11.98 16.28 9.66
C HIS A 31 -12.00 15.00 10.50
N THR A 32 -11.52 13.88 9.95
CA THR A 32 -11.44 12.60 10.67
C THR A 32 -10.62 12.74 11.95
N CYS A 33 -9.45 13.40 11.89
CA CYS A 33 -8.63 13.60 13.08
C CYS A 33 -9.26 14.52 14.14
N ARG A 34 -10.04 15.53 13.73
CA ARG A 34 -10.54 16.57 14.64
C ARG A 34 -11.95 16.32 15.18
N ASN A 35 -12.80 15.65 14.39
CA ASN A 35 -14.24 15.60 14.64
C ASN A 35 -14.79 14.19 14.82
N VAL A 36 -14.12 13.16 14.29
CA VAL A 36 -14.54 11.77 14.47
C VAL A 36 -14.02 11.26 15.81
N GLN A 37 -14.88 10.62 16.61
CA GLN A 37 -14.50 10.04 17.90
C GLN A 37 -13.37 9.03 17.72
N PHE A 38 -12.26 9.22 18.43
CA PHE A 38 -11.02 8.46 18.27
C PHE A 38 -10.42 8.47 16.84
N GLY A 39 -10.87 9.34 15.94
CA GLY A 39 -10.38 9.40 14.56
C GLY A 39 -8.89 9.75 14.48
N TRP A 40 -8.40 10.62 15.37
CA TRP A 40 -6.96 10.89 15.51
C TRP A 40 -6.16 9.63 15.87
N LEU A 41 -6.69 8.77 16.74
CA LEU A 41 -6.03 7.55 17.18
C LEU A 41 -6.01 6.54 16.02
N ILE A 42 -7.16 6.32 15.38
CA ILE A 42 -7.28 5.40 14.23
C ILE A 42 -6.33 5.83 13.10
N ARG A 43 -6.31 7.13 12.76
CA ARG A 43 -5.40 7.66 11.73
C ARG A 43 -3.94 7.43 12.08
N ASN A 44 -3.55 7.67 13.34
CA ASN A 44 -2.17 7.47 13.77
C ASN A 44 -1.79 5.98 13.85
N LEU A 45 -2.70 5.10 14.26
CA LEU A 45 -2.51 3.66 14.20
C LEU A 45 -2.30 3.18 12.77
N HIS A 46 -3.12 3.65 11.82
CA HIS A 46 -2.98 3.28 10.41
C HIS A 46 -1.65 3.76 9.81
N ALA A 47 -1.26 5.01 10.11
CA ALA A 47 -0.04 5.60 9.58
C ALA A 47 1.23 4.93 10.16
N ASN A 48 1.31 4.79 11.49
CA ASN A 48 2.47 4.15 12.13
C ASN A 48 2.46 2.62 11.96
N GLY A 49 1.28 2.02 11.80
CA GLY A 49 1.12 0.61 11.49
C GLY A 49 1.72 0.22 10.15
N ALA A 50 1.70 1.13 9.15
CA ALA A 50 2.43 0.93 7.91
C ALA A 50 3.94 0.82 8.14
N SER A 51 4.54 1.70 8.94
CA SER A 51 5.97 1.61 9.30
C SER A 51 6.30 0.33 10.06
N MET A 52 5.46 -0.05 11.02
CA MET A 52 5.61 -1.32 11.75
C MET A 52 5.56 -2.52 10.81
N PHE A 53 4.68 -2.49 9.80
CA PHE A 53 4.59 -3.54 8.78
C PHE A 53 5.94 -3.70 8.05
N PHE A 54 6.56 -2.61 7.59
CA PHE A 54 7.87 -2.67 6.92
C PHE A 54 8.99 -3.12 7.85
N ILE A 55 9.00 -2.69 9.11
CA ILE A 55 9.96 -3.21 10.12
C ILE A 55 9.82 -4.73 10.23
N CYS A 56 8.60 -5.25 10.40
CA CYS A 56 8.35 -6.68 10.46
C CYS A 56 8.79 -7.42 9.18
N ILE A 57 8.49 -6.86 8.00
CA ILE A 57 8.88 -7.50 6.73
C ILE A 57 10.40 -7.52 6.55
N TYR A 58 11.11 -6.43 6.84
CA TYR A 58 12.56 -6.42 6.68
C TYR A 58 13.25 -7.39 7.64
N LEU A 59 12.78 -7.49 8.89
CA LEU A 59 13.25 -8.51 9.82
C LEU A 59 12.91 -9.92 9.34
N HIS A 60 11.71 -10.13 8.80
CA HIS A 60 11.28 -11.42 8.26
C HIS A 60 12.15 -11.88 7.07
N ILE A 61 12.45 -10.96 6.14
CA ILE A 61 13.35 -11.21 5.00
C ILE A 61 14.78 -11.46 5.49
N GLY A 62 15.28 -10.64 6.42
CA GLY A 62 16.62 -10.80 7.00
C GLY A 62 16.80 -12.16 7.68
N ARG A 63 15.79 -12.62 8.43
CA ARG A 63 15.75 -13.98 8.97
C ARG A 63 15.84 -15.02 7.86
N GLY A 64 15.09 -14.86 6.78
CA GLY A 64 15.08 -15.80 5.66
C GLY A 64 16.43 -15.89 4.94
N PHE A 65 17.16 -14.78 4.83
CA PHE A 65 18.54 -14.80 4.34
C PHE A 65 19.49 -15.50 5.31
N TYR A 66 19.46 -15.11 6.59
CA TYR A 66 20.38 -15.62 7.61
C TYR A 66 20.29 -17.15 7.78
N TYR A 67 19.08 -17.71 7.76
CA TYR A 67 18.85 -19.15 7.94
C TYR A 67 18.68 -19.93 6.63
N GLY A 68 18.89 -19.32 5.47
CA GLY A 68 18.74 -20.02 4.19
C GLY A 68 17.31 -20.40 3.82
N SER A 69 16.29 -19.81 4.44
CA SER A 69 14.87 -20.12 4.16
C SER A 69 14.44 -19.79 2.72
N TYR A 70 15.23 -18.98 1.99
CA TYR A 70 15.04 -18.74 0.55
C TYR A 70 15.25 -19.99 -0.33
N LEU A 71 15.72 -21.10 0.25
CA LEU A 71 15.79 -22.40 -0.42
C LEU A 71 14.40 -23.02 -0.61
N PHE A 72 13.40 -22.66 0.22
CA PHE A 72 12.00 -22.99 -0.02
C PHE A 72 11.42 -22.09 -1.11
N LYS A 73 11.69 -22.44 -2.37
CA LYS A 73 11.49 -21.54 -3.53
C LYS A 73 10.08 -21.01 -3.69
N GLU A 74 9.06 -21.85 -3.55
CA GLU A 74 7.67 -21.39 -3.70
C GLU A 74 7.26 -20.43 -2.58
N THR A 75 7.58 -20.77 -1.33
CA THR A 75 7.38 -19.89 -0.18
C THR A 75 8.14 -18.58 -0.34
N TRP A 76 9.41 -18.63 -0.76
CA TRP A 76 10.22 -17.43 -0.95
C TRP A 76 9.69 -16.53 -2.06
N ASN A 77 9.38 -17.09 -3.24
CA ASN A 77 8.89 -16.34 -4.38
C ASN A 77 7.52 -15.70 -4.10
N THR A 78 6.61 -16.41 -3.42
CA THR A 78 5.35 -15.81 -2.93
C THR A 78 5.62 -14.70 -1.91
N GLY A 79 6.64 -14.82 -1.07
CA GLY A 79 7.11 -13.77 -0.17
C GLY A 79 7.60 -12.51 -0.90
N VAL A 80 8.30 -12.66 -2.03
CA VAL A 80 8.71 -11.53 -2.89
C VAL A 80 7.49 -10.83 -3.50
N ILE A 81 6.50 -11.59 -3.98
CA ILE A 81 5.25 -11.01 -4.51
C ILE A 81 4.50 -10.26 -3.40
N LEU A 82 4.44 -10.81 -2.19
CA LEU A 82 3.86 -10.14 -1.02
C LEU A 82 4.56 -8.82 -0.70
N LEU A 83 5.90 -8.78 -0.74
CA LEU A 83 6.68 -7.55 -0.54
C LEU A 83 6.33 -6.49 -1.58
N LEU A 84 6.34 -6.83 -2.88
CA LEU A 84 6.03 -5.89 -3.95
C LEU A 84 4.59 -5.37 -3.85
N THR A 85 3.64 -6.25 -3.49
CA THR A 85 2.24 -5.87 -3.31
C THR A 85 2.06 -4.95 -2.09
N LEU A 86 2.78 -5.19 -0.99
CA LEU A 86 2.79 -4.28 0.16
C LEU A 86 3.38 -2.91 -0.21
N MET A 87 4.50 -2.88 -0.95
CA MET A 87 5.12 -1.63 -1.40
C MET A 87 4.16 -0.82 -2.26
N ALA A 88 3.50 -1.46 -3.23
CA ALA A 88 2.47 -0.82 -4.04
C ALA A 88 1.33 -0.27 -3.16
N THR A 89 0.81 -1.09 -2.23
CA THR A 89 -0.28 -0.72 -1.31
C THR A 89 0.08 0.50 -0.46
N ALA A 90 1.26 0.49 0.17
CA ALA A 90 1.71 1.59 1.02
C ALA A 90 1.95 2.87 0.23
N PHE A 91 2.52 2.75 -0.98
CA PHE A 91 2.72 3.89 -1.87
C PHE A 91 1.39 4.56 -2.23
N VAL A 92 0.42 3.82 -2.76
CA VAL A 92 -0.89 4.41 -3.13
C VAL A 92 -1.64 4.96 -1.91
N GLY A 93 -1.46 4.34 -0.73
CA GLY A 93 -2.02 4.84 0.54
C GLY A 93 -1.43 6.18 0.99
N TYR A 94 -0.12 6.38 0.78
CA TYR A 94 0.56 7.62 1.12
C TYR A 94 0.10 8.81 0.26
N VAL A 95 -0.49 8.55 -0.91
CA VAL A 95 -1.02 9.59 -1.80
C VAL A 95 -2.37 10.13 -1.29
N LEU A 96 -3.16 9.31 -0.59
CA LEU A 96 -4.54 9.64 -0.22
C LEU A 96 -4.73 10.91 0.64
N PRO A 97 -3.84 11.27 1.57
CA PRO A 97 -3.97 12.52 2.32
C PRO A 97 -3.85 13.78 1.46
N TRP A 98 -3.36 13.66 0.21
CA TRP A 98 -3.23 14.75 -0.75
C TRP A 98 -2.43 15.96 -0.24
N GLY A 99 -1.37 15.71 0.56
CA GLY A 99 -0.41 16.73 0.97
C GLY A 99 0.70 16.96 -0.07
N GLN A 100 1.60 17.91 0.19
CA GLN A 100 2.73 18.21 -0.72
C GLN A 100 3.58 16.97 -1.05
N MET A 101 4.01 16.22 -0.03
CA MET A 101 4.81 15.00 -0.25
C MET A 101 4.01 13.89 -0.94
N SER A 102 2.70 13.81 -0.70
CA SER A 102 1.80 12.87 -1.37
C SER A 102 1.75 13.15 -2.88
N PHE A 103 1.54 14.41 -3.26
CA PHE A 103 1.46 14.82 -4.66
C PHE A 103 2.80 14.66 -5.38
N TRP A 104 3.88 15.25 -4.85
CA TRP A 104 5.19 15.18 -5.50
C TRP A 104 5.76 13.77 -5.52
N GLY A 105 5.51 12.99 -4.47
CA GLY A 105 5.87 11.57 -4.42
C GLY A 105 5.14 10.78 -5.50
N ALA A 106 3.83 11.00 -5.67
CA ALA A 106 3.07 10.36 -6.74
C ALA A 106 3.64 10.71 -8.12
N THR A 107 3.87 12.00 -8.39
CA THR A 107 4.40 12.50 -9.66
C THR A 107 5.75 11.87 -9.99
N VAL A 108 6.72 11.93 -9.06
CA VAL A 108 8.07 11.43 -9.32
C VAL A 108 8.09 9.91 -9.49
N ILE A 109 7.47 9.16 -8.58
CA ILE A 109 7.54 7.69 -8.57
C ILE A 109 6.84 7.09 -9.78
N THR A 110 5.64 7.57 -10.11
CA THR A 110 4.93 7.04 -11.29
C THR A 110 5.61 7.44 -12.60
N ASN A 111 6.25 8.62 -12.65
CA ASN A 111 6.94 9.04 -13.86
C ASN A 111 8.24 8.23 -14.13
N LEU A 112 8.73 7.42 -13.19
CA LEU A 112 9.82 6.47 -13.45
C LEU A 112 9.47 5.49 -14.59
N PHE A 113 8.19 5.16 -14.77
CA PHE A 113 7.74 4.28 -15.85
C PHE A 113 7.87 4.92 -17.25
N SER A 114 8.02 6.25 -17.35
CA SER A 114 8.27 6.93 -18.63
C SER A 114 9.58 6.52 -19.28
N ALA A 115 10.52 5.99 -18.49
CA ALA A 115 11.81 5.50 -18.98
C ALA A 115 11.71 4.19 -19.78
N ILE A 116 10.55 3.52 -19.81
CA ILE A 116 10.34 2.31 -20.62
C ILE A 116 10.27 2.71 -22.10
N PRO A 117 11.14 2.16 -22.97
CA PRO A 117 11.14 2.50 -24.40
C PRO A 117 9.79 2.23 -25.07
N TYR A 118 9.41 3.10 -26.00
CA TYR A 118 8.21 3.03 -26.86
C TYR A 118 6.86 3.21 -26.13
N ILE A 119 6.66 2.56 -24.97
CA ILE A 119 5.37 2.52 -24.28
C ILE A 119 5.33 3.34 -22.97
N GLY A 120 6.47 3.84 -22.50
CA GLY A 120 6.59 4.45 -21.17
C GLY A 120 5.66 5.64 -20.95
N GLN A 121 5.66 6.61 -21.87
CA GLN A 121 4.79 7.78 -21.74
C GLN A 121 3.30 7.41 -21.75
N THR A 122 2.90 6.52 -22.65
CA THR A 122 1.52 6.01 -22.73
C THR A 122 1.11 5.30 -21.44
N LEU A 123 2.01 4.51 -20.83
CA LEU A 123 1.75 3.82 -19.57
C LEU A 123 1.53 4.80 -18.41
N VAL A 124 2.34 5.86 -18.32
CA VAL A 124 2.24 6.89 -17.27
C VAL A 124 0.92 7.66 -17.40
N GLU A 125 0.61 8.18 -18.59
CA GLU A 125 -0.64 8.93 -18.82
C GLU A 125 -1.88 8.05 -18.63
N TRP A 126 -1.81 6.77 -19.03
CA TRP A 126 -2.86 5.79 -18.74
C TRP A 126 -3.03 5.58 -17.24
N ALA A 127 -1.93 5.41 -16.50
CA ALA A 127 -1.93 5.22 -15.06
C ALA A 127 -2.44 6.45 -14.30
N TRP A 128 -2.21 7.67 -14.79
CA TRP A 128 -2.80 8.90 -14.24
C TRP A 128 -4.25 9.11 -14.67
N GLY A 129 -4.61 8.70 -15.88
CA GLY A 129 -5.90 9.07 -16.48
C GLY A 129 -5.94 10.51 -16.97
N GLY A 130 -4.79 11.04 -17.39
CA GLY A 130 -4.59 12.42 -17.79
C GLY A 130 -3.11 12.73 -18.00
N PHE A 131 -2.80 14.00 -18.23
CA PHE A 131 -1.43 14.45 -18.52
C PHE A 131 -0.56 14.68 -17.27
N SER A 132 -1.18 14.64 -16.08
CA SER A 132 -0.51 14.83 -14.79
C SER A 132 -1.26 14.08 -13.69
N VAL A 133 -0.61 13.93 -12.54
CA VAL A 133 -1.29 13.49 -11.31
C VAL A 133 -2.38 14.51 -10.95
N ASP A 134 -3.63 14.06 -10.92
CA ASP A 134 -4.80 14.90 -10.59
C ASP A 134 -5.95 14.02 -10.02
N ASN A 135 -7.18 14.54 -9.96
CA ASN A 135 -8.35 13.85 -9.39
C ASN A 135 -8.63 12.45 -9.96
N PRO A 136 -8.49 12.20 -11.28
CA PRO A 136 -8.60 10.85 -11.81
C PRO A 136 -7.56 9.88 -11.21
N THR A 137 -6.36 10.37 -10.86
CA THR A 137 -5.30 9.59 -10.20
C THR A 137 -5.64 9.30 -8.74
N LEU A 138 -6.15 10.29 -8.01
CA LEU A 138 -6.51 10.14 -6.60
C LEU A 138 -7.63 9.10 -6.40
N THR A 139 -8.69 9.20 -7.20
CA THR A 139 -9.86 8.31 -7.13
C THR A 139 -9.48 6.84 -7.40
N ARG A 140 -8.68 6.56 -8.43
CA ARG A 140 -8.17 5.21 -8.71
C ARG A 140 -7.20 4.71 -7.64
N PHE A 141 -6.35 5.58 -7.09
CA PHE A 141 -5.43 5.18 -6.03
C PHE A 141 -6.16 4.83 -4.76
N PHE A 142 -7.26 5.51 -4.43
CA PHE A 142 -8.15 5.08 -3.35
C PHE A 142 -8.71 3.68 -3.61
N ALA A 143 -9.25 3.42 -4.82
CA ALA A 143 -9.77 2.10 -5.16
C ALA A 143 -8.71 0.99 -5.10
N LEU A 144 -7.51 1.24 -5.62
CA LEU A 144 -6.38 0.31 -5.55
C LEU A 144 -5.90 0.09 -4.12
N HIS A 145 -5.76 1.16 -3.33
CA HIS A 145 -5.35 1.07 -1.92
C HIS A 145 -6.35 0.27 -1.09
N PHE A 146 -7.64 0.35 -1.42
CA PHE A 146 -8.68 -0.44 -0.79
C PHE A 146 -8.61 -1.92 -1.20
N LEU A 147 -8.37 -2.22 -2.48
CA LEU A 147 -8.36 -3.58 -3.02
C LEU A 147 -7.12 -4.39 -2.61
N LEU A 148 -5.92 -3.80 -2.72
CA LEU A 148 -4.66 -4.52 -2.58
C LEU A 148 -4.47 -5.21 -1.22
N PRO A 149 -4.88 -4.66 -0.06
CA PRO A 149 -4.81 -5.37 1.22
C PRO A 149 -5.54 -6.72 1.24
N PHE A 150 -6.65 -6.86 0.51
CA PHE A 150 -7.36 -8.14 0.40
C PHE A 150 -6.64 -9.12 -0.53
N ILE A 151 -5.97 -8.62 -1.57
CA ILE A 151 -5.06 -9.43 -2.40
C ILE A 151 -3.88 -9.92 -1.55
N ILE A 152 -3.29 -9.07 -0.70
CA ILE A 152 -2.23 -9.46 0.24
C ILE A 152 -2.73 -10.55 1.20
N ALA A 153 -3.98 -10.46 1.67
CA ALA A 153 -4.57 -11.51 2.51
C ALA A 153 -4.64 -12.85 1.76
N GLY A 154 -5.15 -12.85 0.52
CA GLY A 154 -5.16 -14.04 -0.35
C GLY A 154 -3.77 -14.63 -0.59
N LEU A 155 -2.80 -13.79 -0.96
CA LEU A 155 -1.39 -14.20 -1.14
C LEU A 155 -0.77 -14.74 0.14
N THR A 156 -1.16 -14.22 1.31
CA THR A 156 -0.68 -14.72 2.61
C THR A 156 -1.16 -16.16 2.84
N PHE A 157 -2.39 -16.51 2.44
CA PHE A 157 -2.85 -17.90 2.50
C PHE A 157 -2.01 -18.80 1.60
N VAL A 158 -1.77 -18.42 0.35
CA VAL A 158 -0.93 -19.18 -0.59
C VAL A 158 0.50 -19.36 -0.04
N HIS A 159 1.08 -18.29 0.50
CA HIS A 159 2.41 -18.32 1.10
C HIS A 159 2.50 -19.31 2.27
N LEU A 160 1.48 -19.35 3.13
CA LEU A 160 1.40 -20.30 4.24
C LEU A 160 1.13 -21.73 3.76
N THR A 161 0.36 -21.93 2.69
CA THR A 161 0.15 -23.25 2.08
C THR A 161 1.49 -23.84 1.64
N PHE A 162 2.30 -23.10 0.88
CA PHE A 162 3.63 -23.59 0.47
C PHE A 162 4.57 -23.83 1.66
N LEU A 163 4.50 -23.00 2.70
CA LEU A 163 5.27 -23.23 3.93
C LEU A 163 4.86 -24.53 4.62
N HIS A 164 3.57 -24.87 4.65
CA HIS A 164 3.09 -26.08 5.31
C HIS A 164 3.45 -27.36 4.56
N GLU A 165 3.72 -27.31 3.25
CA GLU A 165 4.21 -28.48 2.49
C GLU A 165 5.60 -28.94 2.97
N THR A 166 6.45 -28.02 3.42
CA THR A 166 7.84 -28.33 3.83
C THR A 166 8.06 -28.30 5.33
N GLY A 167 7.14 -27.70 6.10
CA GLY A 167 7.39 -27.35 7.49
C GLY A 167 8.28 -26.10 7.63
N SER A 168 8.43 -25.62 8.88
CA SER A 168 9.28 -24.48 9.23
C SER A 168 10.75 -24.85 9.39
#